data_AF-A0ABD3RRM2-F1
#
_entry.id   AF-A0ABD3RRM2-F1
#
_cell.length_a   1.000
_cell.length_b   1.000
_cell.length_c   1.000
_cell.angle_alpha   90.00
_cell.angle_beta   90.00
_cell.angle_gamma   90.00
#
_symmetry.space_group_name_H-M   'P 1'
#
loop_
_entity.id
_entity.type
_entity.pdbx_description
1 polymer ?
#
loop_
_entity_poly.entity_id
_entity_poly.type
_entity_poly.pdbx_seq_one_letter_code
_entity_poly.pdbx_strand_id
1 'polypeptide(L)'
;MQPSSIRSGVNDQIGHRRLGLRGRSRNRGSNRVEQYSDPKTVEARTTDFLSIAIGDGARARMRCQFVYIMGVEGAMHHGVTPVIEALAKRQVDPETGRQYHVEANPIYLEVGLFGWTSNIQRKWGFTVTPKIDDPLLVQRVVEESCPDDGNKHVMIEWASLPSGQEDDWRSYRVHRQHDWQSMSPDEIANSDKALQHPMNVTAFVQAYSPYVDIKFLVIHRPFLETIASHHEWDGGALTHSNVIHGFLLIIRRFLDANPIDKVTGGRLWTLLCLERIMAKNYEHEGDVDLARQNMLSHVAEFLGWPVSECNDCFKKWHESTKDPYKKLGNNADAVLQHAKQLEGVWPPLGDEGVVGQQCRI
;
A
#
# COMPACT_ATOMS: atom_id res chain seq x y z
N MET A 1 52.80 -14.66 53.52
CA MET A 1 51.59 -15.21 54.17
C MET A 1 50.85 -16.09 53.17
N GLN A 2 51.03 -17.40 53.29
CA GLN A 2 50.11 -18.47 52.84
C GLN A 2 49.66 -19.17 54.14
N PRO A 3 48.52 -19.90 54.22
CA PRO A 3 48.03 -20.98 53.31
C PRO A 3 46.55 -20.81 52.90
N SER A 4 45.95 -21.39 51.85
CA SER A 4 45.94 -22.71 51.20
C SER A 4 44.89 -23.72 51.74
N SER A 5 44.10 -24.29 50.79
CA SER A 5 43.35 -25.57 50.79
C SER A 5 42.05 -25.65 51.65
N ILE A 6 40.99 -26.43 51.38
CA ILE A 6 40.77 -27.85 50.95
C ILE A 6 39.30 -27.94 50.40
N ARG A 7 39.01 -28.42 49.19
CA ARG A 7 38.73 -29.81 48.71
C ARG A 7 37.46 -30.54 49.24
N SER A 8 36.72 -31.07 48.25
CA SER A 8 36.05 -32.40 48.16
C SER A 8 34.75 -32.64 48.96
N GLY A 9 33.72 -33.32 48.45
CA GLY A 9 33.48 -34.07 47.22
C GLY A 9 32.44 -35.17 47.50
N VAL A 10 31.86 -35.77 46.43
CA VAL A 10 31.35 -37.18 46.41
C VAL A 10 30.01 -37.38 47.18
N ASN A 11 28.93 -38.04 46.76
CA ASN A 11 28.69 -39.14 45.82
C ASN A 11 27.17 -39.36 45.57
N ASP A 12 26.82 -40.02 44.45
CA ASP A 12 25.87 -41.16 44.29
C ASP A 12 24.44 -41.13 44.90
N GLN A 13 23.36 -41.72 44.36
CA GLN A 13 23.09 -42.68 43.29
C GLN A 13 21.54 -42.79 43.11
N ILE A 14 21.12 -43.12 41.89
CA ILE A 14 20.09 -44.11 41.48
C ILE A 14 18.75 -44.20 42.23
N GLY A 15 17.63 -44.16 41.48
CA GLY A 15 16.37 -44.77 41.92
C GLY A 15 15.15 -44.53 41.02
N HIS A 16 14.83 -45.50 40.16
CA HIS A 16 13.61 -45.59 39.34
C HIS A 16 12.29 -45.47 40.14
N ARG A 17 11.25 -44.87 39.55
CA ARG A 17 9.91 -45.49 39.37
C ARG A 17 8.96 -44.67 38.48
N ARG A 18 8.32 -45.39 37.55
CA ARG A 18 7.15 -44.98 36.74
C ARG A 18 5.90 -44.84 37.62
N LEU A 19 5.01 -43.92 37.21
CA LEU A 19 3.52 -43.94 37.20
C LEU A 19 3.16 -42.52 36.69
N GLY A 20 2.64 -42.29 35.48
CA GLY A 20 1.40 -42.82 34.95
C GLY A 20 0.21 -42.11 35.61
N LEU A 21 -0.25 -40.98 35.04
CA LEU A 21 -1.68 -40.57 34.99
C LEU A 21 -1.86 -39.18 34.35
N ARG A 22 -2.53 -39.20 33.18
CA ARG A 22 -3.62 -38.32 32.72
C ARG A 22 -3.66 -36.85 33.17
N GLY A 23 -3.59 -35.98 32.16
CA GLY A 23 -4.70 -35.08 31.86
C GLY A 23 -4.60 -33.67 32.43
N ARG A 24 -4.23 -32.71 31.57
CA ARG A 24 -4.99 -31.49 31.27
C ARG A 24 -4.18 -30.62 30.31
N SER A 25 -4.53 -30.72 29.03
CA SER A 25 -4.21 -29.70 28.04
C SER A 25 -4.90 -28.41 28.49
N ARG A 26 -4.10 -27.41 28.90
CA ARG A 26 -4.56 -26.03 29.05
C ARG A 26 -4.25 -25.33 27.73
N ASN A 27 -5.27 -25.23 26.89
CA ASN A 27 -5.38 -24.25 25.81
C ASN A 27 -5.03 -22.86 26.39
N ARG A 28 -3.93 -22.28 25.91
CA ARG A 28 -3.57 -20.88 26.15
C ARG A 28 -3.97 -20.07 24.92
N GLY A 29 -4.78 -19.06 25.17
CA GLY A 29 -4.72 -17.78 24.46
C GLY A 29 -5.19 -17.78 23.01
N SER A 30 -6.49 -17.93 22.80
CA SER A 30 -7.14 -17.30 21.64
C SER A 30 -7.01 -15.79 21.82
N ASN A 31 -6.04 -15.16 21.15
CA ASN A 31 -6.00 -13.71 21.02
C ASN A 31 -7.28 -13.28 20.29
N ARG A 32 -8.09 -12.54 21.04
CA ARG A 32 -9.33 -11.93 20.60
C ARG A 32 -8.91 -10.82 19.62
N VAL A 33 -9.02 -11.10 18.32
CA VAL A 33 -9.10 -10.04 17.32
C VAL A 33 -10.37 -9.27 17.69
N GLU A 34 -10.21 -8.10 18.29
CA GLU A 34 -11.32 -7.18 18.48
C GLU A 34 -11.88 -6.90 17.09
N GLN A 35 -13.16 -7.26 16.91
CA GLN A 35 -13.89 -6.94 15.69
C GLN A 35 -13.92 -5.42 15.57
N TYR A 36 -13.06 -4.88 14.71
CA TYR A 36 -13.10 -3.49 14.29
C TYR A 36 -14.52 -3.20 13.77
N SER A 37 -15.23 -2.35 14.50
CA SER A 37 -16.60 -1.96 14.18
C SER A 37 -16.64 -1.18 12.87
N ASP A 38 -17.41 -1.70 11.93
CA ASP A 38 -17.65 -1.21 10.57
C ASP A 38 -18.13 0.26 10.57
N PRO A 39 -17.42 1.20 9.89
CA PRO A 39 -17.94 2.54 9.69
C PRO A 39 -19.06 2.52 8.64
N LYS A 40 -20.31 2.60 9.11
CA LYS A 40 -21.55 2.98 8.40
C LYS A 40 -21.43 2.91 6.87
N THR A 41 -21.66 1.74 6.31
CA THR A 41 -21.85 1.54 4.87
C THR A 41 -23.00 2.41 4.37
N VAL A 42 -22.67 3.37 3.49
CA VAL A 42 -23.66 4.16 2.74
C VAL A 42 -24.17 3.25 1.61
N GLU A 43 -25.41 2.79 1.71
CA GLU A 43 -26.07 2.08 0.60
C GLU A 43 -26.34 3.06 -0.55
N ALA A 44 -25.56 2.94 -1.63
CA ALA A 44 -25.77 3.70 -2.86
C ALA A 44 -27.01 3.17 -3.61
N ARG A 45 -27.95 4.07 -3.93
CA ARG A 45 -29.09 3.80 -4.82
C ARG A 45 -28.62 3.78 -6.29
N THR A 46 -28.48 2.60 -6.89
CA THR A 46 -27.99 2.42 -8.26
C THR A 46 -28.77 1.36 -9.02
N THR A 47 -30.02 1.64 -9.45
CA THR A 47 -30.77 0.65 -10.27
C THR A 47 -31.16 1.09 -11.68
N ASP A 48 -31.19 2.38 -12.03
CA ASP A 48 -31.70 2.80 -13.35
C ASP A 48 -30.65 3.28 -14.38
N PHE A 49 -29.39 3.55 -13.99
CA PHE A 49 -28.31 3.92 -14.93
C PHE A 49 -27.50 2.73 -15.47
N LEU A 50 -27.70 1.53 -14.91
CA LEU A 50 -26.83 0.38 -15.15
C LEU A 50 -27.05 -0.30 -16.50
N SER A 51 -28.24 -0.28 -17.09
CA SER A 51 -28.57 -1.15 -18.24
C SER A 51 -28.05 -0.65 -19.60
N ILE A 52 -27.84 0.66 -19.77
CA ILE A 52 -27.22 1.25 -20.98
C ILE A 52 -25.69 1.33 -20.83
N ALA A 53 -25.18 1.37 -19.59
CA ALA A 53 -23.76 1.49 -19.28
C ALA A 53 -22.96 0.18 -19.40
N ILE A 54 -23.60 -1.00 -19.50
CA ILE A 54 -22.86 -2.29 -19.50
C ILE A 54 -22.04 -2.46 -20.79
N GLY A 55 -22.59 -2.07 -21.95
CA GLY A 55 -21.91 -2.21 -23.24
C GLY A 55 -20.74 -1.23 -23.40
N ASP A 56 -21.00 0.05 -23.16
CA ASP A 56 -19.99 1.10 -23.29
C ASP A 56 -18.98 1.09 -22.13
N GLY A 57 -19.42 0.74 -20.92
CA GLY A 57 -18.57 0.62 -19.74
C GLY A 57 -17.61 -0.56 -19.82
N ALA A 58 -18.07 -1.73 -20.28
CA ALA A 58 -17.17 -2.87 -20.51
C ALA A 58 -16.10 -2.56 -21.56
N ARG A 59 -16.48 -1.87 -22.64
CA ARG A 59 -15.51 -1.44 -23.67
C ARG A 59 -14.52 -0.41 -23.13
N ALA A 60 -14.99 0.60 -22.39
CA ALA A 60 -14.15 1.59 -21.74
C ALA A 60 -13.17 0.92 -20.76
N ARG A 61 -13.64 -0.05 -19.98
CA ARG A 61 -12.84 -0.78 -19.01
C ARG A 61 -11.71 -1.57 -19.67
N MET A 62 -11.96 -2.24 -20.78
CA MET A 62 -10.93 -3.02 -21.49
C MET A 62 -9.78 -2.15 -22.02
N ARG A 63 -10.01 -0.85 -22.22
CA ARG A 63 -8.99 0.10 -22.70
C ARG A 63 -8.39 0.98 -21.61
N CYS A 64 -8.87 0.92 -20.37
CA CYS A 64 -8.50 1.86 -19.31
C CYS A 64 -8.09 1.11 -18.05
N GLN A 65 -6.87 1.35 -17.58
CA GLN A 65 -6.37 0.82 -16.32
C GLN A 65 -5.82 1.93 -15.44
N PHE A 66 -6.26 1.97 -14.18
CA PHE A 66 -5.72 2.84 -13.15
C PHE A 66 -4.89 2.00 -12.18
N VAL A 67 -3.61 2.30 -12.09
CA VAL A 67 -2.68 1.66 -11.16
C VAL A 67 -2.33 2.65 -10.06
N TYR A 68 -2.75 2.39 -8.84
CA TYR A 68 -2.36 3.20 -7.69
C TYR A 68 -1.28 2.49 -6.87
N ILE A 69 -0.08 3.06 -6.84
CA ILE A 69 1.03 2.63 -5.98
C ILE A 69 0.75 3.16 -4.58
N MET A 70 0.14 2.31 -3.75
CA MET A 70 -0.35 2.65 -2.42
C MET A 70 0.70 2.32 -1.37
N GLY A 71 0.96 3.24 -0.46
CA GLY A 71 1.87 3.03 0.65
C GLY A 71 1.92 4.25 1.54
N VAL A 72 2.55 4.12 2.69
CA VAL A 72 2.74 5.25 3.60
C VAL A 72 3.94 6.09 3.22
N GLU A 73 3.97 7.33 3.70
CA GLU A 73 5.10 8.22 3.55
C GLU A 73 6.42 7.54 3.98
N GLY A 74 7.46 7.65 3.15
CA GLY A 74 8.74 6.98 3.39
C GLY A 74 8.83 5.53 2.91
N ALA A 75 7.73 4.95 2.40
CA ALA A 75 7.69 3.58 1.85
C ALA A 75 8.33 3.43 0.45
N MET A 76 9.04 4.45 -0.04
CA MET A 76 9.79 4.47 -1.31
C MET A 76 8.97 4.53 -2.60
N HIS A 77 7.85 5.27 -2.63
CA HIS A 77 7.12 5.54 -3.88
C HIS A 77 8.02 6.08 -4.99
N HIS A 78 8.89 7.06 -4.69
CA HIS A 78 9.83 7.62 -5.68
C HIS A 78 10.80 6.59 -6.29
N GLY A 79 11.09 5.50 -5.58
CA GLY A 79 11.89 4.39 -6.11
C GLY A 79 11.07 3.46 -6.98
N VAL A 80 9.85 3.13 -6.56
CA VAL A 80 8.98 2.14 -7.23
C VAL A 80 8.32 2.72 -8.49
N THR A 81 7.84 3.96 -8.46
CA THR A 81 7.08 4.56 -9.58
C THR A 81 7.83 4.49 -10.91
N PRO A 82 9.12 4.86 -11.02
CA PRO A 82 9.85 4.77 -12.29
C PRO A 82 10.00 3.34 -12.81
N VAL A 83 10.03 2.33 -11.91
CA VAL A 83 10.11 0.91 -12.28
C VAL A 83 8.80 0.46 -12.92
N ILE A 84 7.67 0.78 -12.28
CA ILE A 84 6.33 0.44 -12.79
C ILE A 84 6.02 1.20 -14.08
N GLU A 85 6.38 2.48 -14.17
CA GLU A 85 6.24 3.28 -15.39
C GLU A 85 7.05 2.69 -16.54
N ALA A 86 8.30 2.28 -16.29
CA ALA A 86 9.14 1.65 -17.31
C ALA A 86 8.52 0.31 -17.77
N LEU A 87 7.99 -0.50 -16.85
CA LEU A 87 7.33 -1.76 -17.18
C LEU A 87 6.06 -1.51 -18.00
N ALA A 88 5.24 -0.52 -17.63
CA ALA A 88 4.03 -0.15 -18.36
C ALA A 88 4.34 0.30 -19.81
N LYS A 89 5.41 1.07 -20.01
CA LYS A 89 5.82 1.55 -21.34
C LYS A 89 6.34 0.45 -22.27
N ARG A 90 6.66 -0.73 -21.73
CA ARG A 90 7.04 -1.92 -22.52
C ARG A 90 5.83 -2.69 -23.04
N GLN A 91 4.64 -2.39 -22.54
CA GLN A 91 3.44 -3.16 -22.89
C GLN A 91 2.98 -2.86 -24.31
N VAL A 92 2.56 -3.93 -24.97
CA VAL A 92 1.94 -3.91 -26.30
C VAL A 92 0.63 -4.66 -26.20
N ASP A 93 -0.44 -4.05 -26.70
CA ASP A 93 -1.74 -4.68 -26.74
C ASP A 93 -1.73 -5.84 -27.74
N PRO A 94 -1.96 -7.09 -27.30
CA PRO A 94 -1.89 -8.25 -28.20
C PRO A 94 -2.96 -8.22 -29.30
N GLU A 95 -4.06 -7.50 -29.09
CA GLU A 95 -5.15 -7.41 -30.07
C GLU A 95 -4.84 -6.41 -31.19
N THR A 96 -4.32 -5.24 -30.83
CA THR A 96 -4.10 -4.13 -31.78
C THR A 96 -2.65 -4.00 -32.24
N GLY A 97 -1.71 -4.62 -31.53
CA GLY A 97 -0.26 -4.47 -31.73
C GLY A 97 0.27 -3.09 -31.33
N ARG A 98 -0.55 -2.24 -30.70
CA ARG A 98 -0.18 -0.87 -30.30
C ARG A 98 0.45 -0.86 -28.91
N GLN A 99 1.39 0.05 -28.69
CA GLN A 99 1.93 0.30 -27.35
C GLN A 99 0.87 0.91 -26.44
N TYR A 100 0.96 0.65 -25.14
CA TYR A 100 0.09 1.31 -24.17
C TYR A 100 0.44 2.80 -24.08
N HIS A 101 -0.58 3.64 -23.92
CA HIS A 101 -0.40 5.03 -23.54
C HIS A 101 -0.28 5.12 -22.01
N VAL A 102 0.89 5.53 -21.52
CA VAL A 102 1.20 5.54 -20.08
C VAL A 102 1.37 6.96 -19.57
N GLU A 103 0.65 7.32 -18.51
CA GLU A 103 0.75 8.61 -17.83
C GLU A 103 1.06 8.41 -16.34
N ALA A 104 2.26 8.84 -15.91
CA ALA A 104 2.73 8.73 -14.52
C ALA A 104 2.54 10.02 -13.69
N ASN A 105 1.78 10.98 -14.23
CA ASN A 105 1.29 12.17 -13.56
C ASN A 105 -0.13 12.49 -14.05
N PRO A 106 -1.10 11.58 -13.85
CA PRO A 106 -2.38 11.59 -14.52
C PRO A 106 -3.32 12.63 -13.90
N ILE A 107 -3.23 13.87 -14.36
CA ILE A 107 -3.93 15.02 -13.73
C ILE A 107 -5.45 14.82 -13.61
N TYR A 108 -6.07 14.11 -14.55
CA TYR A 108 -7.51 13.82 -14.50
C TYR A 108 -7.85 12.72 -13.49
N LEU A 109 -7.02 11.69 -13.37
CA LEU A 109 -7.14 10.69 -12.31
C LEU A 109 -6.92 11.34 -10.94
N GLU A 110 -5.96 12.27 -10.83
CA GLU A 110 -5.74 13.00 -9.58
C GLU A 110 -7.01 13.73 -9.11
N VAL A 111 -7.86 14.22 -10.03
CA VAL A 111 -9.14 14.83 -9.64
C VAL A 111 -10.11 13.81 -9.05
N GLY A 112 -10.14 12.60 -9.60
CA GLY A 112 -10.92 11.49 -9.08
C GLY A 112 -10.39 10.90 -7.76
N LEU A 113 -9.10 11.09 -7.43
CA LEU A 113 -8.45 10.49 -6.25
C LEU A 113 -8.10 11.46 -5.13
N PHE A 114 -7.85 12.73 -5.43
CA PHE A 114 -7.40 13.75 -4.49
C PHE A 114 -8.24 15.02 -4.54
N GLY A 115 -9.21 15.15 -5.45
CA GLY A 115 -10.05 16.35 -5.56
C GLY A 115 -9.51 17.44 -6.48
N TRP A 116 -9.96 18.68 -6.29
CA TRP A 116 -10.10 19.64 -7.39
C TRP A 116 -9.10 20.80 -7.41
N THR A 117 -8.47 21.01 -8.56
CA THR A 117 -7.92 22.34 -8.88
C THR A 117 -9.00 23.25 -9.46
N SER A 118 -8.94 24.55 -9.13
CA SER A 118 -9.90 25.55 -9.64
C SER A 118 -9.92 25.65 -11.18
N ASN A 119 -8.82 25.27 -11.84
CA ASN A 119 -8.70 25.24 -13.29
C ASN A 119 -9.52 24.10 -13.91
N ILE A 120 -9.41 22.88 -13.38
CA ILE A 120 -10.14 21.72 -13.92
C ILE A 120 -11.63 21.84 -13.62
N GLN A 121 -11.98 22.31 -12.42
CA GLN A 121 -13.36 22.58 -12.06
C GLN A 121 -14.04 23.51 -13.08
N ARG A 122 -13.35 24.60 -13.46
CA ARG A 122 -13.82 25.53 -14.50
C ARG A 122 -13.86 24.92 -15.89
N LYS A 123 -12.83 24.15 -16.28
CA LYS A 123 -12.76 23.44 -17.58
C LYS A 123 -13.99 22.55 -17.78
N TRP A 124 -14.41 21.84 -16.74
CA TRP A 124 -15.53 20.90 -16.80
C TRP A 124 -16.89 21.50 -16.41
N GLY A 125 -16.94 22.80 -16.10
CA GLY A 125 -18.19 23.53 -15.85
C GLY A 125 -18.82 23.26 -14.48
N PHE A 126 -18.07 22.73 -13.50
CA PHE A 126 -18.57 22.52 -12.16
C PHE A 126 -18.58 23.84 -11.38
N THR A 127 -19.72 24.22 -10.80
CA THR A 127 -19.85 25.42 -9.95
C THR A 127 -19.58 25.13 -8.48
N VAL A 128 -19.67 23.87 -8.07
CA VAL A 128 -19.34 23.35 -6.75
C VAL A 128 -18.46 22.11 -6.90
N THR A 129 -17.70 21.76 -5.87
CA THR A 129 -16.94 20.51 -5.81
C THR A 129 -17.91 19.32 -5.82
N PRO A 130 -18.01 18.55 -6.92
CA PRO A 130 -18.86 17.36 -6.94
C PRO A 130 -18.25 16.27 -6.05
N LYS A 131 -19.09 15.33 -5.63
CA LYS A 131 -18.66 14.15 -4.89
C LYS A 131 -17.89 13.19 -5.81
N ILE A 132 -17.08 12.32 -5.22
CA ILE A 132 -16.27 11.33 -5.95
C ILE A 132 -17.12 10.37 -6.80
N ASP A 133 -18.36 10.14 -6.41
CA ASP A 133 -19.34 9.28 -7.07
C ASP A 133 -20.33 10.04 -7.97
N ASP A 134 -20.10 11.34 -8.21
CA ASP A 134 -20.90 12.13 -9.14
C ASP A 134 -20.75 11.57 -10.56
N PRO A 135 -21.85 11.16 -11.24
CA PRO A 135 -21.76 10.52 -12.54
C PRO A 135 -21.08 11.36 -13.61
N LEU A 136 -21.24 12.69 -13.58
CA LEU A 136 -20.60 13.59 -14.54
C LEU A 136 -19.10 13.66 -14.26
N LEU A 137 -18.68 13.68 -12.99
CA LEU A 137 -17.26 13.59 -12.64
C LEU A 137 -16.65 12.28 -13.14
N VAL A 138 -17.27 11.15 -12.82
CA VAL A 138 -16.77 9.82 -13.21
C VAL A 138 -16.62 9.77 -14.73
N GLN A 139 -17.64 10.20 -15.46
CA GLN A 139 -17.59 10.28 -16.92
C GLN A 139 -16.42 11.13 -17.42
N ARG A 140 -16.23 12.34 -16.89
CA ARG A 140 -15.15 13.24 -17.33
C ARG A 140 -13.76 12.69 -17.08
N VAL A 141 -13.53 12.10 -15.90
CA VAL A 141 -12.24 11.50 -15.57
C VAL A 141 -11.95 10.33 -16.50
N VAL A 142 -12.93 9.45 -16.75
CA VAL A 142 -12.74 8.31 -17.67
C VAL A 142 -12.51 8.79 -19.10
N GLU A 143 -13.31 9.72 -19.61
CA GLU A 143 -13.17 10.25 -20.98
C GLU A 143 -11.82 10.91 -21.23
N GLU A 144 -11.29 11.65 -20.26
CA GLU A 144 -10.06 12.43 -20.43
C GLU A 144 -8.80 11.63 -20.08
N SER A 145 -8.88 10.67 -19.15
CA SER A 145 -7.78 9.74 -18.90
C SER A 145 -7.67 8.67 -20.00
N CYS A 146 -8.80 8.19 -20.52
CA CYS A 146 -8.85 7.03 -21.40
C CYS A 146 -9.75 7.29 -22.62
N PRO A 147 -9.35 8.24 -23.50
CA PRO A 147 -10.11 8.55 -24.71
C PRO A 147 -10.27 7.33 -25.62
N ASP A 148 -11.31 7.34 -26.45
CA ASP A 148 -11.56 6.28 -27.42
C ASP A 148 -10.72 6.47 -28.70
N ASP A 149 -9.39 6.41 -28.56
CA ASP A 149 -8.43 6.60 -29.66
C ASP A 149 -7.86 5.28 -30.22
N GLY A 150 -8.33 4.16 -29.67
CA GLY A 150 -7.90 2.80 -30.01
C GLY A 150 -6.60 2.36 -29.33
N ASN A 151 -6.07 3.11 -28.37
CA ASN A 151 -4.98 2.67 -27.49
C ASN A 151 -5.53 2.09 -26.18
N LYS A 152 -4.72 1.27 -25.51
CA LYS A 152 -4.89 0.97 -24.09
C LYS A 152 -4.18 2.03 -23.26
N HIS A 153 -4.85 2.55 -22.25
CA HIS A 153 -4.40 3.64 -21.41
C HIS A 153 -4.10 3.13 -20.00
N VAL A 154 -2.91 3.44 -19.48
CA VAL A 154 -2.50 3.13 -18.11
C VAL A 154 -2.17 4.43 -17.39
N MET A 155 -2.97 4.76 -16.39
CA MET A 155 -2.73 5.90 -15.50
C MET A 155 -2.06 5.37 -14.23
N ILE A 156 -0.88 5.89 -13.89
CA ILE A 156 -0.14 5.51 -12.70
C ILE A 156 -0.14 6.66 -11.71
N GLU A 157 -0.76 6.45 -10.57
CA GLU A 157 -0.74 7.36 -9.43
C GLU A 157 0.10 6.77 -8.29
N TRP A 158 0.72 7.61 -7.46
CA TRP A 158 1.67 7.16 -6.44
C TRP A 158 1.73 8.01 -5.17
N ALA A 159 0.75 8.86 -4.89
CA ALA A 159 0.73 9.60 -3.63
C ALA A 159 0.79 8.70 -2.39
N SER A 160 1.70 9.02 -1.48
CA SER A 160 1.84 8.43 -0.16
C SER A 160 0.71 8.84 0.79
N LEU A 161 0.50 8.03 1.85
CA LEU A 161 -0.40 8.35 2.97
C LEU A 161 0.40 8.61 4.27
N PRO A 162 0.08 9.64 5.06
CA PRO A 162 -0.78 10.76 4.70
C PRO A 162 -0.21 11.52 3.50
N SER A 163 -1.11 11.99 2.63
CA SER A 163 -0.75 12.78 1.46
C SER A 163 -0.61 14.25 1.84
N GLY A 164 0.49 14.90 1.44
CA GLY A 164 0.66 16.35 1.59
C GLY A 164 1.11 16.78 2.98
N GLN A 165 1.89 17.86 3.03
CA GLN A 165 2.27 18.53 4.27
C GLN A 165 1.13 19.41 4.80
N GLU A 166 1.27 19.89 6.03
CA GLU A 166 0.35 20.89 6.59
C GLU A 166 0.37 22.21 5.78
N ASP A 167 1.51 22.56 5.18
CA ASP A 167 1.72 23.76 4.36
C ASP A 167 1.63 23.48 2.84
N ASP A 168 1.08 22.34 2.43
CA ASP A 168 0.95 22.01 1.01
C ASP A 168 0.01 23.00 0.31
N TRP A 169 0.53 23.73 -0.69
CA TRP A 169 -0.22 24.73 -1.44
C TRP A 169 -1.39 24.14 -2.25
N ARG A 170 -1.39 22.81 -2.48
CA ARG A 170 -2.42 22.11 -3.23
C ARG A 170 -3.67 21.95 -2.36
N SER A 171 -4.61 22.87 -2.50
CA SER A 171 -5.86 22.89 -1.74
C SER A 171 -6.78 21.68 -1.94
N TYR A 172 -6.51 20.87 -2.96
CA TYR A 172 -7.31 19.69 -3.24
C TYR A 172 -6.96 18.51 -2.36
N ARG A 173 -5.66 18.30 -2.10
CA ARG A 173 -5.20 17.22 -1.24
C ARG A 173 -5.71 17.48 0.18
N VAL A 174 -6.20 16.45 0.84
CA VAL A 174 -6.35 16.55 2.30
C VAL A 174 -4.96 16.76 2.87
N HIS A 175 -4.80 17.72 3.77
CA HIS A 175 -3.52 18.08 4.35
C HIS A 175 -3.29 17.33 5.65
N ARG A 176 -2.02 17.22 6.03
CA ARG A 176 -1.65 16.75 7.35
C ARG A 176 -2.29 17.61 8.42
N GLN A 177 -2.91 16.99 9.43
CA GLN A 177 -3.55 17.73 10.52
C GLN A 177 -2.61 17.80 11.74
N HIS A 178 -2.55 18.97 12.36
CA HIS A 178 -1.70 19.21 13.53
C HIS A 178 -2.11 18.36 14.74
N ASP A 179 -3.41 18.12 14.92
CA ASP A 179 -3.97 17.37 16.04
C ASP A 179 -3.59 15.88 16.02
N TRP A 180 -3.27 15.30 14.87
CA TRP A 180 -2.76 13.93 14.79
C TRP A 180 -1.48 13.70 15.59
N GLN A 181 -0.73 14.75 15.90
CA GLN A 181 0.48 14.66 16.72
C GLN A 181 0.19 14.26 18.18
N SER A 182 -1.03 14.47 18.67
CA SER A 182 -1.45 14.11 20.03
C SER A 182 -2.43 12.94 20.10
N MET A 183 -2.91 12.47 18.95
CA MET A 183 -3.81 11.32 18.86
C MET A 183 -3.06 9.99 18.91
N SER A 184 -3.71 8.95 19.43
CA SER A 184 -3.30 7.55 19.27
C SER A 184 -3.50 7.06 17.82
N PRO A 185 -2.88 5.94 17.42
CA PRO A 185 -3.04 5.40 16.07
C PRO A 185 -4.52 5.10 15.72
N ASP A 186 -5.28 4.57 16.67
CA ASP A 186 -6.71 4.29 16.49
C ASP A 186 -7.55 5.57 16.39
N GLU A 187 -7.23 6.62 17.14
CA GLU A 187 -7.91 7.92 17.00
C GLU A 187 -7.66 8.51 15.61
N ILE A 188 -6.42 8.47 15.11
CA ILE A 188 -6.09 8.90 13.75
C ILE A 188 -6.88 8.07 12.74
N ALA A 189 -6.86 6.74 12.87
CA ALA A 189 -7.51 5.80 11.95
C ALA A 189 -9.04 5.93 11.88
N ASN A 190 -9.64 6.59 12.87
CA ASN A 190 -11.09 6.83 12.92
C ASN A 190 -11.45 8.32 12.79
N SER A 191 -10.48 9.20 12.57
CA SER A 191 -10.74 10.62 12.38
C SER A 191 -11.34 10.89 10.98
N ASP A 192 -12.35 11.76 10.92
CA ASP A 192 -13.04 12.10 9.66
C ASP A 192 -12.06 12.63 8.60
N LYS A 193 -11.04 13.38 9.02
CA LYS A 193 -10.02 13.92 8.11
C LYS A 193 -9.09 12.84 7.59
N ALA A 194 -8.56 11.95 8.43
CA ALA A 194 -7.67 10.90 7.95
C ALA A 194 -8.37 9.91 7.01
N LEU A 195 -9.65 9.60 7.26
CA LEU A 195 -10.49 8.77 6.38
C LEU A 195 -10.76 9.40 5.01
N GLN A 196 -10.47 10.69 4.85
CA GLN A 196 -10.54 11.39 3.57
C GLN A 196 -9.19 11.43 2.83
N HIS A 197 -8.12 10.78 3.31
CA HIS A 197 -6.85 10.71 2.58
C HIS A 197 -6.73 9.44 1.71
N PRO A 198 -6.32 9.56 0.44
CA PRO A 198 -6.22 10.81 -0.33
C PRO A 198 -7.58 11.36 -0.77
N MET A 199 -8.56 10.46 -0.89
CA MET A 199 -10.02 10.60 -0.79
C MET A 199 -10.57 9.25 -0.29
N ASN A 200 -11.89 9.12 -0.12
CA ASN A 200 -12.54 7.85 0.22
C ASN A 200 -12.29 6.80 -0.88
N VAL A 201 -11.22 6.02 -0.74
CA VAL A 201 -10.74 5.04 -1.74
C VAL A 201 -11.80 3.98 -2.03
N THR A 202 -12.61 3.61 -1.03
CA THR A 202 -13.74 2.68 -1.22
C THR A 202 -14.78 3.27 -2.18
N ALA A 203 -15.15 4.54 -2.01
CA ALA A 203 -16.09 5.21 -2.90
C ALA A 203 -15.52 5.36 -4.31
N PHE A 204 -14.21 5.62 -4.44
CA PHE A 204 -13.51 5.64 -5.73
C PHE A 204 -13.65 4.30 -6.47
N VAL A 205 -13.28 3.18 -5.82
CA VAL A 205 -13.38 1.85 -6.44
C VAL A 205 -14.81 1.56 -6.88
N GLN A 206 -15.80 1.85 -6.02
CA GLN A 206 -17.20 1.60 -6.34
C GLN A 206 -17.71 2.41 -7.54
N ALA A 207 -17.33 3.69 -7.65
CA ALA A 207 -17.80 4.57 -8.69
C ALA A 207 -17.10 4.31 -10.05
N TYR A 208 -15.82 3.96 -10.03
CA TYR A 208 -14.99 3.89 -11.23
C TYR A 208 -14.79 2.48 -11.79
N SER A 209 -14.86 1.41 -10.98
CA SER A 209 -14.68 0.03 -11.45
C SER A 209 -15.62 -0.37 -12.61
N PRO A 210 -16.86 0.12 -12.75
CA PRO A 210 -17.66 -0.22 -13.94
C PRO A 210 -17.04 0.21 -15.28
N TYR A 211 -16.12 1.18 -15.26
CA TYR A 211 -15.57 1.84 -16.45
C TYR A 211 -14.06 1.68 -16.61
N VAL A 212 -13.35 1.26 -15.56
CA VAL A 212 -11.88 1.22 -15.50
C VAL A 212 -11.41 -0.01 -14.74
N ASP A 213 -10.31 -0.62 -15.18
CA ASP A 213 -9.61 -1.64 -14.40
C ASP A 213 -8.74 -0.99 -13.32
N ILE A 214 -9.17 -1.06 -12.07
CA ILE A 214 -8.47 -0.43 -10.94
C ILE A 214 -7.61 -1.47 -10.23
N LYS A 215 -6.33 -1.14 -10.02
CA LYS A 215 -5.35 -2.00 -9.38
C LYS A 215 -4.52 -1.23 -8.36
N PHE A 216 -4.29 -1.83 -7.19
CA PHE A 216 -3.46 -1.26 -6.14
C PHE A 216 -2.17 -2.08 -5.98
N LEU A 217 -1.03 -1.44 -6.16
CA LEU A 217 0.27 -2.01 -5.82
C LEU A 217 0.63 -1.50 -4.43
N VAL A 218 0.37 -2.32 -3.40
CA VAL A 218 0.63 -1.96 -2.01
C VAL A 218 2.10 -2.15 -1.72
N ILE A 219 2.85 -1.08 -1.48
CA ILE A 219 4.29 -1.16 -1.22
C ILE A 219 4.56 -1.21 0.28
N HIS A 220 5.48 -2.08 0.69
CA HIS A 220 5.98 -2.14 2.05
C HIS A 220 7.50 -2.04 2.10
N ARG A 221 7.97 -1.22 3.02
CA ARG A 221 9.36 -1.10 3.42
C ARG A 221 9.44 -1.32 4.94
N PRO A 222 10.49 -1.99 5.46
CA PRO A 222 10.67 -2.19 6.90
C PRO A 222 10.39 -0.92 7.70
N PHE A 223 9.59 -1.04 8.76
CA PHE A 223 8.98 0.12 9.41
C PHE A 223 10.02 1.13 9.91
N LEU A 224 11.10 0.63 10.50
CA LEU A 224 12.20 1.46 11.00
C LEU A 224 12.81 2.35 9.90
N GLU A 225 12.95 1.81 8.69
CA GLU A 225 13.50 2.54 7.56
C GLU A 225 12.53 3.56 6.97
N THR A 226 11.24 3.21 6.97
CA THR A 226 10.15 4.12 6.59
C THR A 226 10.17 5.37 7.46
N ILE A 227 10.24 5.21 8.78
CA ILE A 227 10.31 6.33 9.72
C ILE A 227 11.63 7.10 9.60
N ALA A 228 12.77 6.41 9.43
CA ALA A 228 14.07 7.06 9.27
C ALA A 228 14.17 7.97 8.03
N SER A 229 13.36 7.75 6.99
CA SER A 229 13.31 8.63 5.81
C SER A 229 12.84 10.04 6.16
N HIS A 230 11.89 10.16 7.08
CA HIS A 230 11.17 11.40 7.42
C HIS A 230 11.12 11.64 8.94
N HIS A 231 12.18 11.25 9.65
CA HIS A 231 12.27 11.28 11.12
C HIS A 231 12.08 12.66 11.80
N GLU A 232 12.06 13.75 11.05
CA GLU A 232 11.85 15.12 11.54
C GLU A 232 10.40 15.59 11.37
N TRP A 233 9.57 14.84 10.65
CA TRP A 233 8.18 15.20 10.41
C TRP A 233 7.36 15.02 11.69
N ASP A 234 6.23 15.73 11.78
CA ASP A 234 5.24 15.59 12.87
C ASP A 234 5.75 15.91 14.26
N GLY A 235 6.79 16.75 14.34
CA GLY A 235 7.45 17.05 15.61
C GLY A 235 8.46 15.98 16.05
N GLY A 236 8.75 14.98 15.22
CA GLY A 236 9.85 14.05 15.39
C GLY A 236 9.48 12.57 15.19
N ALA A 237 10.50 11.70 15.24
CA ALA A 237 10.39 10.30 14.84
C ALA A 237 9.30 9.50 15.56
N LEU A 238 9.12 9.72 16.87
CA LEU A 238 8.12 9.00 17.66
C LEU A 238 6.71 9.38 17.24
N THR A 239 6.43 10.68 17.19
CA THR A 239 5.14 11.19 16.73
C THR A 239 4.87 10.80 15.28
N HIS A 240 5.88 10.92 14.40
CA HIS A 240 5.76 10.49 13.01
C HIS A 240 5.40 9.00 12.90
N SER A 241 6.10 8.14 13.65
CA SER A 241 5.82 6.71 13.65
C SER A 241 4.41 6.38 14.14
N ASN A 242 3.88 7.13 15.11
CA ASN A 242 2.51 7.00 15.58
C ASN A 242 1.48 7.41 14.52
N VAL A 243 1.74 8.50 13.77
CA VAL A 243 0.86 8.90 12.67
C VAL A 243 0.89 7.87 11.54
N ILE A 244 2.06 7.40 11.13
CA ILE A 244 2.19 6.36 10.11
C ILE A 244 1.48 5.07 10.53
N HIS A 245 1.54 4.69 11.81
CA HIS A 245 0.76 3.56 12.34
C HIS A 245 -0.74 3.77 12.08
N GLY A 246 -1.31 4.93 12.43
CA GLY A 246 -2.72 5.23 12.15
C GLY A 246 -3.10 5.08 10.67
N PHE A 247 -2.24 5.54 9.75
CA PHE A 247 -2.47 5.38 8.30
C PHE A 247 -2.34 3.94 7.81
N LEU A 248 -1.46 3.13 8.39
CA LEU A 248 -1.39 1.70 8.09
C LEU A 248 -2.68 0.98 8.51
N LEU A 249 -3.32 1.39 9.61
CA LEU A 249 -4.64 0.86 10.01
C LEU A 249 -5.73 1.22 9.00
N ILE A 250 -5.73 2.45 8.49
CA ILE A 250 -6.67 2.90 7.44
C ILE A 250 -6.48 2.07 6.17
N ILE A 251 -5.24 1.94 5.69
CA ILE A 251 -4.94 1.14 4.50
C ILE A 251 -5.38 -0.30 4.74
N ARG A 252 -5.01 -0.90 5.88
CA ARG A 252 -5.38 -2.28 6.19
C ARG A 252 -6.89 -2.52 6.13
N ARG A 253 -7.68 -1.62 6.73
CA ARG A 253 -9.15 -1.67 6.69
C ARG A 253 -9.68 -1.63 5.25
N PHE A 254 -9.12 -0.75 4.42
CA PHE A 254 -9.49 -0.68 3.00
C PHE A 254 -9.21 -1.99 2.26
N LEU A 255 -8.01 -2.56 2.45
CA LEU A 255 -7.59 -3.81 1.80
C LEU A 255 -8.46 -5.00 2.21
N ASP A 256 -8.84 -5.09 3.49
CA ASP A 256 -9.72 -6.14 4.01
C ASP A 256 -11.17 -6.01 3.50
N ALA A 257 -11.67 -4.77 3.37
CA ALA A 257 -13.01 -4.51 2.85
C ALA A 257 -13.11 -4.67 1.32
N ASN A 258 -12.00 -4.55 0.60
CA ASN A 258 -11.94 -4.55 -0.87
C ASN A 258 -10.87 -5.53 -1.40
N PRO A 259 -10.97 -6.85 -1.12
CA PRO A 259 -9.99 -7.82 -1.60
C PRO A 259 -10.11 -8.09 -3.11
N ILE A 260 -11.33 -7.92 -3.66
CA ILE A 260 -11.68 -8.24 -5.04
C ILE A 260 -12.45 -7.09 -5.69
N ASP A 261 -12.31 -6.97 -7.01
CA ASP A 261 -13.10 -6.07 -7.82
C ASP A 261 -14.45 -6.73 -8.05
N LYS A 262 -15.53 -6.07 -7.61
CA LYS A 262 -16.89 -6.61 -7.70
C LYS A 262 -17.37 -6.79 -9.15
N VAL A 263 -16.73 -6.13 -10.12
CA VAL A 263 -17.07 -6.22 -11.55
C VAL A 263 -16.45 -7.44 -12.19
N THR A 264 -15.16 -7.71 -11.93
CA THR A 264 -14.42 -8.80 -12.60
C THR A 264 -14.26 -10.05 -11.74
N GLY A 265 -14.47 -9.95 -10.43
CA GLY A 265 -14.11 -10.98 -9.45
C GLY A 265 -12.60 -11.15 -9.25
N GLY A 266 -11.77 -10.41 -9.99
CA GLY A 266 -10.33 -10.43 -9.88
C GLY A 266 -9.85 -9.68 -8.64
N ARG A 267 -8.59 -9.90 -8.25
CA ARG A 267 -8.01 -9.21 -7.09
C ARG A 267 -7.80 -7.72 -7.38
N LEU A 268 -8.08 -6.88 -6.38
CA LEU A 268 -7.88 -5.44 -6.45
C LEU A 268 -6.46 -5.02 -6.12
N TRP A 269 -5.76 -5.78 -5.28
CA TRP A 269 -4.46 -5.36 -4.77
C TRP A 269 -3.48 -6.53 -4.63
N THR A 270 -2.19 -6.20 -4.69
CA THR A 270 -1.08 -7.09 -4.32
C THR A 270 -0.08 -6.35 -3.45
N LEU A 271 0.62 -7.06 -2.58
CA LEU A 271 1.72 -6.54 -1.78
C LEU A 271 3.05 -6.64 -2.55
N LEU A 272 3.87 -5.59 -2.47
CA LEU A 272 5.24 -5.54 -2.97
C LEU A 272 6.20 -5.31 -1.80
N CYS A 273 6.96 -6.35 -1.47
CA CYS A 273 7.94 -6.31 -0.38
C CYS A 273 9.26 -5.71 -0.85
N LEU A 274 9.47 -4.41 -0.62
CA LEU A 274 10.63 -3.72 -1.17
C LEU A 274 11.95 -4.19 -0.59
N GLU A 275 11.98 -4.70 0.65
CA GLU A 275 13.18 -5.33 1.20
C GLU A 275 13.67 -6.51 0.35
N ARG A 276 12.79 -7.19 -0.38
CA ARG A 276 13.11 -8.36 -1.20
C ARG A 276 13.75 -7.99 -2.54
N ILE A 277 13.85 -6.72 -2.87
CA ILE A 277 14.48 -6.24 -4.11
C ILE A 277 15.62 -5.25 -3.84
N MET A 278 15.97 -5.05 -2.56
CA MET A 278 17.05 -4.19 -2.12
C MET A 278 18.38 -4.89 -2.20
N ALA A 279 19.35 -4.29 -2.88
CA ALA A 279 20.69 -4.84 -3.09
C ALA A 279 21.40 -5.17 -1.77
N LYS A 280 21.23 -4.35 -0.72
CA LYS A 280 21.84 -4.60 0.60
C LYS A 280 21.46 -5.92 1.27
N ASN A 281 20.40 -6.58 0.80
CA ASN A 281 19.90 -7.84 1.37
C ASN A 281 20.41 -9.08 0.64
N TYR A 282 21.35 -8.91 -0.30
CA TYR A 282 21.93 -9.97 -1.11
C TYR A 282 23.45 -9.87 -1.12
N GLU A 283 24.12 -11.03 -1.19
CA GLU A 283 25.58 -11.11 -1.31
C GLU A 283 26.06 -10.98 -2.77
N HIS A 284 25.21 -11.34 -3.73
CA HIS A 284 25.55 -11.37 -5.15
C HIS A 284 24.56 -10.55 -5.98
N GLU A 285 25.09 -9.79 -6.95
CA GLU A 285 24.30 -8.94 -7.85
C GLU A 285 23.26 -9.75 -8.65
N GLY A 286 23.63 -10.95 -9.10
CA GLY A 286 22.72 -11.83 -9.85
C GLY A 286 21.48 -12.27 -9.05
N ASP A 287 21.58 -12.38 -7.72
CA ASP A 287 20.43 -12.71 -6.87
C ASP A 287 19.47 -11.52 -6.75
N VAL A 288 20.02 -10.30 -6.73
CA VAL A 288 19.23 -9.06 -6.74
C VAL A 288 18.48 -8.93 -8.07
N ASP A 289 19.16 -9.18 -9.18
CA ASP A 289 18.56 -9.13 -10.52
C ASP A 289 17.44 -10.16 -10.67
N LEU A 290 17.66 -11.39 -10.18
CA LEU A 290 16.63 -12.42 -10.17
C LEU A 290 15.43 -12.03 -9.31
N ALA A 291 15.67 -11.48 -8.11
CA ALA A 291 14.59 -11.05 -7.22
C ALA A 291 13.76 -9.91 -7.83
N ARG A 292 14.45 -8.95 -8.47
CA ARG A 292 13.83 -7.84 -9.21
C ARG A 292 13.02 -8.33 -10.41
N GLN A 293 13.55 -9.28 -11.18
CA GLN A 293 12.82 -9.87 -12.30
C GLN A 293 11.58 -10.64 -11.83
N ASN A 294 11.69 -11.41 -10.74
CA ASN A 294 10.54 -12.11 -10.15
C ASN A 294 9.45 -11.11 -9.69
N MET A 295 9.83 -9.98 -9.11
CA MET A 295 8.89 -8.92 -8.74
C MET A 295 8.23 -8.31 -9.99
N LEU A 296 8.95 -8.06 -11.08
CA LEU A 296 8.35 -7.55 -12.34
C LEU A 296 7.38 -8.56 -12.94
N SER A 297 7.72 -9.86 -12.95
CA SER A 297 6.83 -10.92 -13.41
C SER A 297 5.56 -11.01 -12.58
N HIS A 298 5.67 -10.94 -11.25
CA HIS A 298 4.52 -10.90 -10.35
C HIS A 298 3.61 -9.69 -10.61
N VAL A 299 4.20 -8.50 -10.75
CA VAL A 299 3.45 -7.26 -11.07
C VAL A 299 2.76 -7.38 -12.42
N ALA A 300 3.46 -7.84 -13.46
CA ALA A 300 2.89 -7.97 -14.79
C ALA A 300 1.72 -8.97 -14.81
N GLU A 301 1.87 -10.12 -14.14
CA GLU A 301 0.80 -11.11 -14.01
C GLU A 301 -0.43 -10.52 -13.30
N PHE A 302 -0.22 -9.87 -12.14
CA PHE A 302 -1.30 -9.26 -11.36
C PHE A 302 -2.06 -8.16 -12.14
N LEU A 303 -1.34 -7.37 -12.94
CA LEU A 303 -1.89 -6.30 -13.77
C LEU A 303 -2.46 -6.79 -15.11
N GLY A 304 -2.31 -8.08 -15.44
CA GLY A 304 -2.73 -8.63 -16.73
C GLY A 304 -1.90 -8.11 -17.91
N TRP A 305 -0.65 -7.73 -17.66
CA TRP A 305 0.26 -7.17 -18.64
C TRP A 305 1.01 -8.30 -19.38
N PRO A 306 1.02 -8.30 -20.74
CA PRO A 306 1.59 -9.38 -21.52
C PRO A 306 3.12 -9.46 -21.45
N VAL A 307 3.80 -8.36 -21.10
CA VAL A 307 5.27 -8.30 -21.03
C VAL A 307 5.73 -8.19 -19.58
N SER A 308 6.53 -9.15 -19.13
CA SER A 308 7.13 -9.16 -17.78
C SER A 308 8.65 -8.91 -17.76
N GLU A 309 9.32 -9.06 -18.90
CA GLU A 309 10.76 -8.84 -19.01
C GLU A 309 11.09 -7.35 -19.20
N CYS A 310 11.97 -6.80 -18.36
CA CYS A 310 12.35 -5.40 -18.45
C CYS A 310 13.74 -5.11 -17.85
N ASN A 311 14.77 -5.30 -18.66
CA ASN A 311 16.18 -5.13 -18.25
C ASN A 311 16.53 -3.69 -17.82
N ASP A 312 15.72 -2.70 -18.16
CA ASP A 312 15.97 -1.29 -17.83
C ASP A 312 14.99 -0.68 -16.84
N CYS A 313 14.04 -1.45 -16.33
CA CYS A 313 13.05 -0.96 -15.37
C CYS A 313 13.70 -0.43 -14.08
N PHE A 314 14.81 -1.03 -13.65
CA PHE A 314 15.54 -0.63 -12.45
C PHE A 314 16.63 0.42 -12.67
N LYS A 315 16.78 0.99 -13.88
CA LYS A 315 17.84 2.01 -14.13
C LYS A 315 17.69 3.28 -13.29
N LYS A 316 16.45 3.65 -12.96
CA LYS A 316 16.11 4.81 -12.11
C LYS A 316 15.85 4.43 -10.65
N TRP A 317 16.03 3.15 -10.30
CA TRP A 317 15.86 2.67 -8.93
C TRP A 317 17.01 3.18 -8.08
N HIS A 318 16.67 3.80 -6.95
CA HIS A 318 17.62 4.30 -5.98
C HIS A 318 17.22 3.83 -4.59
N GLU A 319 18.13 3.10 -3.95
CA GLU A 319 17.93 2.64 -2.58
C GLU A 319 18.38 3.71 -1.60
N SER A 320 17.65 3.82 -0.49
CA SER A 320 18.11 4.65 0.61
C SER A 320 19.39 4.05 1.21
N THR A 321 20.46 4.84 1.23
CA THR A 321 21.73 4.49 1.89
C THR A 321 21.76 4.90 3.36
N LYS A 322 20.65 5.43 3.89
CA LYS A 322 20.55 5.86 5.28
C LYS A 322 20.54 4.65 6.21
N ASP A 323 21.42 4.66 7.22
CA ASP A 323 21.31 3.77 8.37
C ASP A 323 20.17 4.26 9.28
N PRO A 324 19.10 3.46 9.44
CA PRO A 324 17.94 3.87 10.21
C PRO A 324 18.26 4.03 11.71
N TYR A 325 19.14 3.21 12.29
CA TYR A 325 19.52 3.34 13.70
C TYR A 325 20.30 4.62 13.94
N LYS A 326 21.24 4.94 13.05
CA LYS A 326 21.99 6.19 13.12
C LYS A 326 21.08 7.42 12.98
N LYS A 327 20.06 7.34 12.12
CA LYS A 327 19.10 8.44 11.91
C LYS A 327 18.13 8.62 13.07
N LEU A 328 17.66 7.54 13.67
CA LEU A 328 16.68 7.59 14.75
C LEU A 328 17.32 7.76 16.13
N GLY A 329 18.59 7.37 16.30
CA GLY A 329 19.32 7.47 17.57
C GLY A 329 18.56 6.74 18.68
N ASN A 330 18.37 7.43 19.82
CA ASN A 330 17.69 6.88 20.99
C ASN A 330 16.20 6.54 20.74
N ASN A 331 15.60 6.99 19.62
CA ASN A 331 14.22 6.69 19.28
C ASN A 331 14.04 5.34 18.57
N ALA A 332 15.12 4.70 18.11
CA ALA A 332 15.03 3.48 17.30
C ALA A 332 14.26 2.35 18.00
N ASP A 333 14.52 2.11 19.29
CA ASP A 333 13.87 1.05 20.05
C ASP A 333 12.37 1.30 20.24
N ALA A 334 11.96 2.56 20.46
CA ALA A 334 10.55 2.91 20.59
C ALA A 334 9.81 2.78 19.23
N VAL A 335 10.45 3.16 18.12
CA VAL A 335 9.90 2.92 16.77
C VAL A 335 9.75 1.43 16.49
N LEU A 336 10.70 0.59 16.92
CA LEU A 336 10.57 -0.87 16.83
C LEU A 336 9.43 -1.41 17.70
N GLN A 337 9.14 -0.80 18.84
CA GLN A 337 7.97 -1.18 19.65
C GLN A 337 6.67 -0.85 18.92
N HIS A 338 6.58 0.29 18.23
CA HIS A 338 5.42 0.60 17.38
C HIS A 338 5.29 -0.40 16.23
N ALA A 339 6.40 -0.80 15.59
CA ALA A 339 6.38 -1.85 14.56
C ALA A 339 5.82 -3.18 15.09
N LYS A 340 6.18 -3.58 16.31
CA LYS A 340 5.64 -4.80 16.95
C LYS A 340 4.13 -4.72 17.22
N GLN A 341 3.60 -3.54 17.48
CA GLN A 341 2.14 -3.36 17.66
C GLN A 341 1.37 -3.58 16.36
N LEU A 342 2.03 -3.48 15.20
CA LEU A 342 1.47 -3.79 13.89
C LEU A 342 1.53 -5.28 13.54
N GLU A 343 2.05 -6.14 14.43
CA GLU A 343 2.13 -7.58 14.17
C GLU A 343 0.76 -8.23 13.97
N GLY A 344 0.59 -8.90 12.83
CA GLY A 344 -0.69 -9.45 12.37
C GLY A 344 -1.62 -8.43 11.70
N VAL A 345 -1.25 -7.15 11.68
CA VAL A 345 -1.99 -6.07 11.01
C VAL A 345 -1.27 -5.67 9.72
N TRP A 346 0.01 -5.31 9.83
CA TRP A 346 0.86 -4.86 8.74
C TRP A 346 2.24 -5.53 8.79
N PRO A 347 2.86 -5.89 7.66
CA PRO A 347 2.30 -5.87 6.31
C PRO A 347 1.14 -6.87 6.20
N PRO A 348 0.15 -6.62 5.32
CA PRO A 348 -0.92 -7.57 5.11
C PRO A 348 -0.33 -8.89 4.62
N LEU A 349 -1.03 -10.01 4.86
CA LEU A 349 -0.62 -11.27 4.25
C LEU A 349 -0.66 -11.08 2.74
N GLY A 350 0.52 -11.22 2.12
CA GLY A 350 0.62 -11.23 0.66
C GLY A 350 -0.02 -12.49 0.08
N ASP A 351 0.16 -12.68 -1.21
CA ASP A 351 -0.39 -13.80 -1.96
C ASP A 351 0.11 -15.11 -1.36
N GLU A 352 -0.82 -15.92 -0.85
CA GLU A 352 -0.50 -17.23 -0.29
C GLU A 352 0.33 -18.03 -1.32
N GLY A 353 1.55 -18.41 -0.94
CA GLY A 353 2.43 -19.25 -1.77
C GLY A 353 3.58 -18.51 -2.49
N VAL A 354 3.59 -17.17 -2.55
CA VAL A 354 4.76 -16.45 -3.10
C VAL A 354 5.71 -16.08 -1.96
N VAL A 355 6.61 -17.01 -1.60
CA VAL A 355 7.61 -16.83 -0.52
C VAL A 355 8.41 -15.53 -0.69
N GLY A 356 8.66 -15.11 -1.94
CA GLY A 356 9.37 -13.88 -2.28
C GLY A 356 8.59 -12.58 -2.02
N GLN A 357 7.29 -12.65 -1.71
CA GLN A 357 6.43 -11.51 -1.37
C GLN A 357 5.96 -11.54 0.09
N GLN A 358 6.61 -12.34 0.93
CA GLN A 358 6.40 -12.28 2.38
C GLN A 358 7.35 -11.27 3.00
N CYS A 359 6.78 -10.16 3.44
CA CYS A 359 7.48 -9.06 4.09
C CYS A 359 7.68 -9.36 5.57
N ARG A 360 8.80 -8.91 6.12
CA ARG A 360 9.02 -8.80 7.56
C ARG A 360 8.43 -7.49 8.08
N ILE A 361 8.13 -7.48 9.38
CA ILE A 361 7.78 -6.27 10.14
C ILE A 361 9.01 -5.41 10.39
#